data_AF-F3CCT9-F1
#
_entry.id   AF-F3CCT9-F1
#
_cell.length_a   1.000
_cell.length_b   1.000
_cell.length_c   1.000
_cell.angle_alpha   90.00
_cell.angle_beta   90.00
_cell.angle_gamma   90.00
#
_symmetry.space_group_name_H-M   'P 1'
#
loop_
_entity.id
_entity.type
_entity.pdbx_description
1 polymer ?
#
loop_
_entity_poly.entity_id
_entity_poly.type
_entity_poly.pdbx_seq_one_letter_code
_entity_poly.pdbx_strand_id
1 'polypeptide(L)'
;MADIDLTTFLLALLAGAIRVGTPFLFVSLGECLTEKSGRINLGLEGILVAGAMSGYAVACLSGSAWLGVGAAAGVGILLGLLHGLACSLP
;
A
#
# COMPACT_ATOMS: atom_id res chain seq x y z
N MET A 1 24.78 -10.90 21.80
CA MET A 1 23.79 -9.90 21.34
C MET A 1 24.57 -8.94 20.49
N ALA A 2 24.28 -8.83 19.18
CA ALA A 2 25.06 -7.94 18.33
C ALA A 2 24.87 -6.50 18.82
N ASP A 3 25.96 -5.83 19.20
CA ASP A 3 25.94 -4.40 19.46
C ASP A 3 25.62 -3.71 18.13
N ILE A 4 24.37 -3.27 17.98
CA ILE A 4 23.96 -2.53 16.78
C ILE A 4 24.65 -1.18 16.86
N ASP A 5 25.68 -1.00 16.04
CA ASP A 5 26.34 0.30 15.91
C ASP A 5 25.32 1.35 15.44
N LEU A 6 25.45 2.58 15.94
CA LEU A 6 24.56 3.68 15.60
C LEU A 6 24.51 3.90 14.09
N THR A 7 25.63 3.72 13.40
CA THR A 7 25.71 3.85 11.94
C THR A 7 24.87 2.79 11.24
N THR A 8 24.93 1.54 11.71
CA THR A 8 24.13 0.43 11.16
C THR A 8 22.64 0.65 11.42
N PHE A 9 22.27 1.15 12.60
CA PHE A 9 20.89 1.51 12.91
C PHE A 9 20.37 2.61 11.98
N LEU A 10 21.11 3.70 11.84
CA LEU A 10 20.72 4.83 10.99
C LEU A 10 20.60 4.44 9.51
N LEU A 11 21.53 3.61 9.01
CA LEU A 11 21.45 3.07 7.65
C LEU A 11 20.21 2.21 7.44
N ALA A 12 19.90 1.30 8.36
CA ALA A 12 18.72 0.44 8.27
C ALA A 12 17.42 1.24 8.34
N LEU A 13 17.36 2.26 9.21
CA LEU A 13 16.23 3.18 9.33
C LEU A 13 15.98 3.93 8.01
N LEU A 14 17.03 4.55 7.44
CA LEU A 14 16.92 5.32 6.21
C LEU A 14 16.51 4.43 5.03
N ALA A 15 17.13 3.25 4.90
CA ALA A 15 16.81 2.29 3.86
C ALA A 15 15.36 1.79 3.98
N GLY A 16 14.90 1.53 5.20
CA GLY A 16 13.51 1.17 5.49
C GLY A 16 12.53 2.28 5.12
N ALA A 17 12.84 3.52 5.51
CA ALA A 17 12.03 4.70 5.23
C ALA A 17 11.86 4.94 3.73
N ILE A 18 12.93 4.82 2.94
CA ILE A 18 12.86 4.98 1.48
C ILE A 18 12.04 3.85 0.85
N ARG A 19 12.30 2.60 1.26
CA ARG A 19 11.63 1.42 0.69
C ARG A 19 10.12 1.42 0.95
N VAL A 20 9.69 1.80 2.16
CA VAL A 20 8.27 1.86 2.52
C VAL A 20 7.64 3.19 2.07
N GLY A 21 8.38 4.30 2.13
CA GLY A 21 7.88 5.62 1.71
C GLY A 21 7.55 5.68 0.22
N THR A 22 8.34 5.01 -0.64
CA THR A 22 8.12 5.01 -2.10
C THR A 22 6.70 4.58 -2.50
N PRO A 23 6.18 3.40 -2.08
CA PRO A 23 4.79 3.04 -2.36
C PRO A 23 3.76 3.93 -1.65
N PHE A 24 4.07 4.46 -0.47
CA PHE A 24 3.18 5.39 0.25
C PHE A 24 3.00 6.73 -0.47
N LEU A 25 3.97 7.19 -1.28
CA LEU A 25 3.80 8.40 -2.11
C LEU A 25 2.61 8.26 -3.07
N PHE A 26 2.34 7.06 -3.59
CA PHE A 26 1.17 6.82 -4.43
C PHE A 26 -0.14 6.87 -3.64
N VAL A 27 -0.12 6.44 -2.38
CA VAL A 27 -1.27 6.56 -1.47
C VAL A 27 -1.58 8.03 -1.21
N SER A 28 -0.58 8.83 -0.83
CA SER A 28 -0.77 10.27 -0.58
C SER A 28 -1.24 11.03 -1.83
N LEU A 29 -0.76 10.65 -3.02
CA LEU A 29 -1.27 11.20 -4.27
C LEU A 29 -2.77 10.87 -4.46
N GLY A 30 -3.16 9.63 -4.18
CA GLY A 30 -4.56 9.19 -4.20
C GLY A 30 -5.42 9.98 -3.21
N GLU A 31 -4.92 10.17 -1.98
CA GLU A 31 -5.62 10.95 -0.95
C GLU A 31 -5.88 12.38 -1.42
N CYS A 32 -4.86 13.06 -1.96
CA CYS A 32 -5.01 14.41 -2.50
C CYS A 32 -6.07 14.51 -3.61
N LEU A 33 -6.17 13.48 -4.46
CA LEU A 33 -7.22 13.40 -5.49
C LEU A 33 -8.61 13.23 -4.86
N THR A 34 -8.75 12.32 -3.89
CA THR A 34 -10.03 12.08 -3.20
C THR A 34 -10.46 13.33 -2.41
N GLU A 35 -9.55 13.98 -1.70
CA GLU A 35 -9.81 15.22 -0.96
C GLU A 35 -10.27 16.34 -1.88
N LYS A 36 -9.63 16.51 -3.05
CA LYS A 36 -10.08 17.47 -4.08
C LYS A 36 -11.48 17.20 -4.62
N SER A 37 -11.94 15.95 -4.59
CA SER A 37 -13.31 15.59 -4.99
C SER A 37 -14.35 15.83 -3.88
N GLY A 38 -13.93 16.31 -2.71
CA GLY A 38 -14.79 16.54 -1.54
C GLY A 38 -15.12 15.28 -0.75
N ARG A 39 -14.42 14.15 -1.02
CA ARG A 39 -14.61 12.87 -0.35
C ARG A 39 -13.27 12.38 0.18
N ILE A 40 -13.09 12.38 1.50
CA ILE A 40 -11.84 11.91 2.11
C ILE A 40 -11.87 10.38 2.23
N ASN A 41 -10.84 9.71 1.73
CA ASN A 41 -10.68 8.26 1.86
C ASN A 41 -9.64 7.91 2.94
N LEU A 42 -10.07 7.81 4.19
CA LEU A 42 -9.20 7.36 5.30
C LEU A 42 -8.77 5.88 5.18
N GLY A 43 -9.39 5.11 4.29
CA GLY A 43 -9.09 3.70 4.09
C GLY A 43 -7.93 3.44 3.15
N LEU A 44 -7.32 4.47 2.54
CA LEU A 44 -6.34 4.33 1.47
C LEU A 44 -5.05 3.60 1.91
N GLU A 45 -4.59 3.84 3.13
CA GLU A 45 -3.51 3.05 3.75
C GLU A 45 -3.90 1.56 3.89
N GLY A 46 -5.14 1.29 4.28
CA GLY A 46 -5.68 -0.07 4.37
C GLY A 46 -5.77 -0.76 3.00
N ILE A 47 -6.15 -0.02 1.96
CA ILE A 47 -6.19 -0.52 0.58
C ILE A 47 -4.78 -0.92 0.13
N LEU A 48 -3.76 -0.09 0.43
CA LEU A 48 -2.36 -0.42 0.14
C LEU A 48 -1.91 -1.70 0.88
N VAL A 49 -2.16 -1.79 2.18
CA VAL A 49 -1.74 -2.96 2.99
C VAL A 49 -2.46 -4.23 2.54
N ALA A 50 -3.76 -4.16 2.25
CA ALA A 50 -4.54 -5.29 1.73
C ALA A 50 -4.04 -5.75 0.34
N GLY A 51 -3.71 -4.81 -0.54
CA GLY A 51 -3.08 -5.09 -1.83
C GLY A 51 -1.71 -5.77 -1.66
N ALA A 52 -0.86 -5.25 -0.77
CA ALA A 52 0.46 -5.80 -0.50
C ALA A 52 0.38 -7.24 0.06
N MET A 53 -0.51 -7.48 1.03
CA MET A 53 -0.70 -8.80 1.64
C MET A 53 -1.27 -9.83 0.66
N SER A 54 -2.29 -9.45 -0.12
CA SER A 54 -2.87 -10.33 -1.14
C SER A 54 -1.88 -10.64 -2.27
N GLY A 55 -1.14 -9.65 -2.74
CA GLY A 55 -0.10 -9.85 -3.75
C GLY A 55 1.02 -10.76 -3.27
N TYR A 56 1.49 -10.57 -2.02
CA TYR A 56 2.48 -11.45 -1.40
C TYR A 56 1.96 -12.89 -1.28
N ALA A 57 0.74 -13.08 -0.76
CA ALA A 57 0.14 -14.41 -0.61
C ALA A 57 0.03 -15.15 -1.95
N VAL A 58 -0.45 -14.47 -3.00
CA VAL A 58 -0.59 -15.07 -4.33
C VAL A 58 0.78 -15.36 -4.95
N ALA A 59 1.76 -14.45 -4.83
CA ALA A 59 3.11 -14.70 -5.32
C ALA A 59 3.77 -15.90 -4.63
N CYS A 60 3.61 -16.02 -3.30
CA CYS A 60 4.15 -17.13 -2.53
C CYS A 60 3.50 -18.48 -2.89
N LEU A 61 2.17 -18.52 -3.02
CA LEU A 61 1.45 -19.76 -3.31
C LEU A 61 1.58 -20.21 -4.76
N SER A 62 1.64 -19.27 -5.71
CA SER A 62 1.75 -19.57 -7.14
C SER A 62 3.19 -19.69 -7.65
N GLY A 63 4.17 -19.17 -6.92
CA GLY A 63 5.54 -19.04 -7.37
C GLY A 63 5.75 -17.96 -8.45
N SER A 64 4.72 -17.21 -8.83
CA SER A 64 4.80 -16.18 -9.88
C SER A 64 4.58 -14.78 -9.30
N ALA A 65 5.60 -13.93 -9.43
CA ALA A 65 5.53 -12.54 -9.01
C ALA A 65 4.43 -11.76 -9.76
N TRP A 66 4.22 -12.05 -11.04
CA TRP A 66 3.23 -11.36 -11.87
C TRP A 66 1.79 -11.67 -11.47
N LEU A 67 1.50 -12.91 -11.04
CA LEU A 67 0.19 -13.24 -10.49
C LEU A 67 -0.06 -12.48 -9.17
N GLY A 68 0.98 -12.31 -8.35
CA GLY A 68 0.91 -11.46 -7.16
C GLY A 68 0.60 -9.99 -7.49
N VAL A 69 1.26 -9.41 -8.50
CA VAL A 69 0.95 -8.05 -8.97
C VAL A 69 -0.51 -7.94 -9.43
N GLY A 70 -0.99 -8.92 -10.20
CA GLY A 70 -2.40 -8.97 -10.64
C GLY A 70 -3.38 -9.03 -9.47
N ALA A 71 -3.09 -9.86 -8.46
CA ALA A 71 -3.91 -9.97 -7.26
C ALA A 71 -3.93 -8.67 -6.44
N ALA A 72 -2.77 -8.06 -6.21
CA ALA A 72 -2.67 -6.77 -5.51
C ALA A 72 -3.47 -5.67 -6.21
N ALA A 73 -3.33 -5.57 -7.55
CA ALA A 73 -4.09 -4.62 -8.36
C ALA A 73 -5.61 -4.90 -8.28
N GLY A 74 -6.01 -6.16 -8.36
CA GLY A 74 -7.42 -6.57 -8.23
C GLY A 74 -8.02 -6.17 -6.89
N VAL A 75 -7.33 -6.45 -5.78
CA VAL A 75 -7.79 -6.07 -4.42
C VAL A 75 -7.87 -4.55 -4.28
N GLY A 76 -6.86 -3.82 -4.78
CA GLY A 76 -6.86 -2.36 -4.76
C GLY A 76 -8.05 -1.75 -5.50
N ILE A 77 -8.33 -2.25 -6.71
CA ILE A 77 -9.47 -1.82 -7.53
C ILE A 77 -10.79 -2.12 -6.81
N LEU A 78 -10.96 -3.34 -6.29
CA LEU A 78 -12.20 -3.75 -5.61
C LEU A 78 -12.50 -2.88 -4.39
N LEU A 79 -11.51 -2.65 -3.53
CA LEU A 79 -11.70 -1.81 -2.34
C LEU A 79 -11.86 -0.33 -2.68
N GLY A 80 -11.16 0.18 -3.70
CA GLY A 80 -11.33 1.54 -4.20
C GLY A 80 -12.73 1.77 -4.77
N LEU A 81 -13.23 0.83 -5.57
CA LEU A 81 -14.61 0.86 -6.09
C LEU A 81 -15.64 0.75 -4.96
N LEU A 82 -15.40 -0.08 -3.95
CA LEU A 82 -16.26 -0.18 -2.77
C LEU A 82 -16.37 1.16 -2.05
N HIS A 83 -15.25 1.85 -1.82
CA HIS A 83 -15.26 3.20 -1.24
C HIS A 83 -16.02 4.19 -2.13
N GLY A 84 -15.76 4.19 -3.45
CA GLY A 84 -16.46 5.06 -4.39
C GLY A 84 -17.98 4.84 -4.40
N LEU A 85 -18.42 3.57 -4.33
CA LEU A 85 -19.83 3.21 -4.21
C LEU A 85 -20.42 3.65 -2.86
N ALA A 86 -19.71 3.44 -1.76
CA ALA A 86 -20.16 3.89 -0.44
C ALA A 86 -20.33 5.42 -0.39
N CYS A 87 -19.46 6.17 -1.07
CA CYS A 87 -19.56 7.62 -1.17
C CYS A 87 -20.60 8.12 -2.19
N SER A 88 -21.13 7.27 -3.06
CA SER A 88 -22.20 7.63 -4.00
C SER A 88 -23.60 7.42 -3.43
N LEU A 89 -23.71 6.74 -2.30
CA LEU A 89 -24.95 6.62 -1.55
C LEU A 89 -25.34 7.97 -0.92
N PRO A 90 -26.66 8.27 -0.85
CA PRO A 90 -27.17 9.51 -0.26
C PRO A 90 -26.88 9.64 1.24
#